data_AF-A0AAD6R0V8-F1
#
_entry.id   AF-A0AAD6R0V8-F1
#
_cell.length_a   1.000
_cell.length_b   1.000
_cell.length_c   1.000
_cell.angle_alpha   90.00
_cell.angle_beta   90.00
_cell.angle_gamma   90.00
#
_symmetry.space_group_name_H-M   'P 1'
#
loop_
_entity.id
_entity.type
_entity.pdbx_description
1 polymer ?
#
loop_
_entity_poly.entity_id
_entity_poly.type
_entity_poly.pdbx_seq_one_letter_code
_entity_poly.pdbx_strand_id
1 'polypeptide(L)'
;MKGATSVGGGGKDDSSAAVSTKSNKPKYSRFSQQELSAWKPILTPGWVISSFIVIGVVFIPIGLASLFASEHLVEIVERYDTDCIPLAYRNNSLHYIQTSETNKTCTRTFNVPKHMKSPVFIYYELDNYHQNHRR
;
A
#
# COMPACT_ATOMS: atom_id res chain seq x y z
N MET A 1 13.94 41.66 46.74
CA MET A 1 14.64 42.33 47.86
C MET A 1 15.16 43.69 47.42
N LYS A 2 14.38 44.75 47.72
CA LYS A 2 14.74 46.14 48.08
C LYS A 2 13.39 46.90 48.15
N GLY A 3 13.00 47.34 49.36
CA GLY A 3 11.71 47.96 49.71
C GLY A 3 11.65 49.46 49.39
N ALA A 4 10.45 49.99 49.06
CA ALA A 4 9.48 50.76 49.90
C ALA A 4 9.79 52.29 49.88
N THR A 5 8.86 53.24 49.70
CA THR A 5 7.64 53.50 50.50
C THR A 5 6.67 54.55 49.87
N SER A 6 5.36 54.42 50.19
CA SER A 6 4.20 55.37 50.25
C SER A 6 3.72 56.09 48.97
N VAL A 7 2.43 56.25 48.66
CA VAL A 7 1.24 56.80 49.37
C VAL A 7 -0.01 56.21 48.66
N GLY A 8 -1.04 55.64 49.31
CA GLY A 8 -2.11 56.31 50.05
C GLY A 8 -3.26 56.76 49.11
N GLY A 9 -4.47 56.21 49.26
CA GLY A 9 -5.70 56.78 48.68
C GLY A 9 -6.69 55.75 48.14
N GLY A 10 -7.74 55.47 48.94
CA GLY A 10 -8.90 54.70 48.50
C GLY A 10 -9.88 55.53 47.66
N GLY A 11 -10.70 54.83 46.87
CA GLY A 11 -11.84 55.39 46.15
C GLY A 11 -12.69 54.26 45.59
N LYS A 12 -13.95 54.20 46.06
CA LYS A 12 -15.07 53.45 45.47
C LYS A 12 -15.37 54.00 44.07
N ASP A 13 -16.39 53.41 43.45
CA ASP A 13 -17.12 53.85 42.25
C ASP A 13 -16.70 53.00 41.03
N ASP A 14 -17.59 52.40 40.27
CA ASP A 14 -19.03 52.26 40.38
C ASP A 14 -19.38 51.11 39.44
N SER A 15 -20.41 50.36 39.81
CA SER A 15 -21.06 49.39 38.94
C SER A 15 -21.65 50.11 37.73
N SER A 16 -20.83 50.36 36.73
CA SER A 16 -21.27 50.76 35.40
C SER A 16 -21.83 49.51 34.74
N ALA A 17 -23.14 49.37 34.82
CA ALA A 17 -23.94 48.51 33.96
C ALA A 17 -23.75 48.95 32.50
N ALA A 18 -22.63 48.54 31.90
CA ALA A 18 -22.45 48.62 30.46
C ALA A 18 -23.40 47.59 29.84
N VAL A 19 -24.47 48.10 29.22
CA VAL A 19 -25.33 47.31 28.35
C VAL A 19 -24.42 46.64 27.31
N SER A 20 -24.14 45.34 27.49
CA SER A 20 -23.51 44.56 26.44
C SER A 20 -24.56 44.35 25.36
N THR A 21 -24.51 45.14 24.29
CA THR A 21 -25.29 44.89 23.08
C THR A 21 -24.97 43.46 22.63
N LYS A 22 -25.89 42.51 22.82
CA LYS A 22 -25.69 41.11 22.40
C LYS A 22 -25.43 41.10 20.89
N SER A 23 -24.18 40.96 20.51
CA SER A 23 -23.77 40.84 19.13
C SER A 23 -24.07 39.42 18.67
N ASN A 24 -24.94 39.27 17.66
CA ASN A 24 -25.17 37.99 16.98
C ASN A 24 -24.00 37.61 16.05
N LYS A 25 -22.89 38.36 16.08
CA LYS A 25 -21.73 38.05 15.27
C LYS A 25 -21.04 36.78 15.81
N PRO A 26 -20.72 35.82 14.94
CA PRO A 26 -20.01 34.62 15.34
C PRO A 26 -18.63 34.97 15.91
N LYS A 27 -18.17 34.16 16.88
CA LYS A 27 -16.88 34.35 17.53
C LYS A 27 -15.75 34.24 16.49
N TYR A 28 -14.89 35.25 16.45
CA TYR A 28 -13.73 35.27 15.57
C TYR A 28 -12.77 34.13 15.95
N SER A 29 -12.45 33.27 14.98
CA SER A 29 -11.35 32.32 15.05
C SER A 29 -10.82 32.08 13.63
N ARG A 30 -9.51 31.81 13.50
CA ARG A 30 -8.91 31.48 12.18
C ARG A 30 -9.60 30.30 11.50
N PHE A 31 -10.13 29.36 12.29
CA PHE A 31 -10.91 28.23 11.80
C PHE A 31 -12.29 28.66 11.26
N SER A 32 -13.06 29.42 12.05
CA SER A 32 -14.40 29.90 11.65
C SER A 32 -14.37 30.88 10.47
N GLN A 33 -13.21 31.51 10.22
CA GLN A 33 -12.99 32.39 9.06
C GLN A 33 -12.30 31.71 7.88
N GLN A 34 -11.92 30.43 8.03
CA GLN A 34 -11.19 29.69 7.00
C GLN A 34 -9.84 30.35 6.60
N GLU A 35 -9.23 31.08 7.55
CA GLU A 35 -7.93 31.72 7.43
C GLU A 35 -6.81 30.87 8.07
N LEU A 36 -6.95 29.55 7.97
CA LEU A 36 -5.90 28.64 8.40
C LEU A 36 -4.68 28.79 7.50
N SER A 37 -3.49 28.67 8.09
CA SER A 37 -2.25 28.62 7.31
C SER A 37 -2.33 27.42 6.37
N ALA A 38 -2.35 27.69 5.07
CA ALA A 38 -2.38 26.69 4.03
C ALA A 38 -1.16 26.91 3.13
N TRP A 39 -0.43 25.83 2.88
CA TRP A 39 0.53 25.82 1.80
C TRP A 39 -0.21 25.63 0.48
N LYS A 40 -0.04 26.56 -0.46
CA LYS A 40 -0.63 26.50 -1.80
C LYS A 40 0.47 26.25 -2.83
N PRO A 41 0.85 24.99 -3.08
CA PRO A 41 1.87 24.70 -4.08
C PRO A 41 1.33 25.06 -5.47
N ILE A 42 2.04 25.93 -6.17
CA ILE A 42 1.75 26.25 -7.58
C ILE A 42 2.67 25.38 -8.43
N LEU A 43 2.06 24.48 -9.21
CA LEU A 43 2.80 23.53 -10.06
C LEU A 43 3.34 24.26 -11.30
N THR A 44 4.51 24.89 -11.14
CA THR A 44 5.19 25.55 -12.25
C THR A 44 5.93 24.52 -13.11
N PRO A 45 6.04 24.72 -14.44
CA PRO A 45 6.69 23.75 -15.33
C PRO A 45 8.11 23.36 -14.89
N GLY A 46 8.91 24.32 -14.39
CA GLY A 46 10.27 24.03 -13.92
C GLY A 46 10.32 23.08 -12.72
N TRP A 47 9.42 23.25 -11.74
CA TRP A 47 9.33 22.36 -10.58
C TRP A 47 8.90 20.95 -10.97
N VAL A 48 7.97 20.83 -11.93
CA VAL A 48 7.48 19.54 -12.43
C VAL A 48 8.57 18.80 -13.20
N ILE A 49 9.30 19.48 -14.08
CA ILE A 49 10.40 18.86 -14.83
C ILE A 49 11.49 18.37 -13.87
N SER A 50 11.84 19.19 -12.87
CA SER A 50 12.83 18.81 -11.86
C SER A 50 12.39 17.59 -11.05
N SER A 51 11.13 17.53 -10.61
CA SER A 51 10.64 16.38 -9.85
C SER A 51 10.65 15.09 -10.67
N PHE A 52 10.26 15.14 -11.95
CA PHE A 52 10.33 13.97 -12.83
C PHE A 52 11.76 13.49 -13.09
N ILE A 53 12.72 14.41 -13.26
CA ILE A 53 14.14 14.05 -13.39
C ILE A 53 14.64 13.34 -12.13
N VAL A 54 14.32 13.88 -10.95
CA VAL A 54 14.71 13.27 -9.67
C VAL A 54 14.09 11.87 -9.51
N ILE A 55 12.79 11.73 -9.80
CA ILE A 55 12.11 10.43 -9.75
C ILE A 55 12.74 9.45 -10.73
N GLY A 56 13.03 9.88 -11.96
CA GLY A 56 13.69 9.05 -12.97
C GLY A 56 15.08 8.58 -12.53
N VAL A 57 15.92 9.50 -12.03
CA VAL A 57 17.27 9.18 -11.53
C VAL A 57 17.23 8.19 -10.37
N VAL A 58 16.18 8.22 -9.54
CA VAL A 58 16.00 7.25 -8.44
C VAL A 58 15.42 5.93 -8.94
N PHE A 59 14.43 5.94 -9.83
CA PHE A 59 13.73 4.73 -10.26
C PHE A 59 14.51 3.91 -11.30
N ILE A 60 15.36 4.53 -12.12
CA ILE A 60 16.21 3.81 -13.06
C ILE A 60 17.15 2.81 -12.36
N PRO A 61 17.98 3.19 -11.37
CA PRO A 61 18.86 2.23 -10.70
C PRO A 61 18.08 1.19 -9.89
N ILE A 62 16.95 1.57 -9.27
CA ILE A 62 16.08 0.61 -8.58
C ILE A 62 15.50 -0.40 -9.57
N GLY A 63 15.02 0.05 -10.73
CA GLY A 63 14.48 -0.80 -11.78
C GLY A 63 15.53 -1.75 -12.33
N LEU A 64 16.76 -1.26 -12.59
CA LEU A 64 17.87 -2.10 -13.04
C LEU A 64 18.28 -3.14 -11.99
N ALA A 65 18.36 -2.76 -10.72
CA ALA A 65 18.66 -3.70 -9.64
C ALA A 65 17.56 -4.76 -9.49
N SER A 66 16.29 -4.37 -9.59
CA SER A 66 15.14 -5.27 -9.54
C SER A 66 15.11 -6.25 -10.71
N LEU A 67 15.38 -5.75 -11.93
CA LEU A 67 15.45 -6.58 -13.13
C LEU A 67 16.60 -7.59 -13.02
N PHE A 68 17.78 -7.15 -12.62
CA PHE A 68 18.92 -8.03 -12.40
C PHE A 68 18.60 -9.12 -11.36
N ALA A 69 17.97 -8.75 -10.24
CA ALA A 69 17.54 -9.72 -9.23
C ALA A 69 16.51 -10.72 -9.79
N SER A 70 15.61 -10.27 -10.67
CA SER A 70 14.57 -11.10 -11.27
C SER A 70 15.12 -12.08 -12.30
N GLU A 71 16.07 -11.68 -13.15
CA GLU A 71 16.70 -12.56 -14.15
C GLU A 71 17.54 -13.69 -13.54
N HIS A 72 18.00 -13.51 -12.30
CA HIS A 72 18.74 -14.53 -11.56
C HIS A 72 17.86 -15.62 -10.96
N LEU A 73 16.54 -15.41 -10.87
CA LEU A 73 15.63 -16.42 -10.37
C LEU A 73 15.44 -17.51 -11.42
N VAL A 74 15.66 -18.75 -11.01
CA VAL A 74 15.38 -19.94 -11.82
C VAL A 74 14.02 -20.46 -11.37
N GLU A 75 13.04 -20.43 -12.27
CA GLU A 75 11.70 -20.94 -12.06
C GLU A 75 11.41 -22.04 -13.08
N ILE A 76 10.78 -23.12 -12.62
CA ILE A 76 10.37 -24.25 -13.46
C ILE A 76 8.90 -24.51 -13.17
N VAL A 77 8.08 -24.33 -14.19
CA VAL A 77 6.64 -24.57 -14.13
C VAL A 77 6.33 -25.78 -15.00
N GLU A 78 5.87 -26.86 -14.36
CA GLU A 78 5.50 -28.10 -15.04
C GLU A 78 4.01 -28.39 -14.81
N ARG A 79 3.27 -28.47 -15.91
CA ARG A 79 1.83 -28.70 -15.89
C ARG A 79 1.52 -30.20 -15.85
N TYR A 80 0.89 -30.66 -14.77
CA TYR A 80 0.65 -32.09 -14.52
C TYR A 80 -0.80 -32.54 -14.72
N ASP A 81 -1.76 -31.63 -14.86
CA ASP A 81 -3.18 -31.94 -15.02
C ASP A 81 -3.49 -32.73 -16.29
N THR A 82 -2.87 -32.42 -17.44
CA THR A 82 -3.08 -33.14 -18.71
C THR A 82 -2.17 -34.33 -18.86
N ASP A 83 -0.98 -34.24 -18.26
CA ASP A 83 0.13 -35.15 -18.52
C ASP A 83 0.09 -36.39 -17.63
N CYS A 84 -0.59 -36.28 -16.49
CA CYS A 84 -0.85 -37.39 -15.58
C CYS A 84 -2.13 -38.17 -15.92
N ILE A 85 -2.87 -37.76 -16.95
CA ILE A 85 -4.08 -38.45 -17.41
C ILE A 85 -3.74 -39.33 -18.62
N PRO A 86 -3.98 -40.65 -18.55
CA PRO A 86 -3.75 -41.54 -19.68
C PRO A 86 -4.57 -41.12 -20.91
N LEU A 87 -4.04 -41.35 -22.11
CA LEU A 87 -4.69 -40.98 -23.38
C LEU A 87 -6.13 -41.51 -23.49
N ALA A 88 -6.40 -42.70 -22.95
CA ALA A 88 -7.73 -43.30 -22.93
C ALA A 88 -8.78 -42.48 -22.16
N TYR A 89 -8.35 -41.66 -21.19
CA TYR A 89 -9.23 -40.87 -20.32
C TYR A 89 -9.09 -39.36 -20.52
N ARG A 90 -8.30 -38.89 -21.50
CA ARG A 90 -8.06 -37.46 -21.70
C ARG A 90 -9.33 -36.67 -22.01
N ASN A 91 -10.28 -37.30 -22.71
CA ASN A 91 -11.59 -36.72 -23.03
C ASN A 91 -12.62 -36.88 -21.89
N ASN A 92 -12.32 -37.72 -20.89
CA ASN A 92 -13.19 -37.95 -19.73
C ASN A 92 -12.35 -37.99 -18.45
N SER A 93 -11.65 -36.89 -18.20
CA SER A 93 -10.74 -36.72 -17.07
C SER A 93 -11.46 -36.89 -15.73
N LEU A 94 -12.70 -36.42 -15.64
CA LEU A 94 -13.53 -36.53 -14.43
C LEU A 94 -13.76 -37.98 -14.03
N HIS A 95 -14.10 -38.85 -14.99
CA HIS A 95 -14.27 -40.28 -14.72
C HIS A 95 -12.98 -40.91 -14.18
N TYR A 96 -11.83 -40.60 -14.79
CA TYR A 96 -10.54 -41.09 -14.31
C TYR A 96 -10.19 -40.60 -12.89
N ILE A 97 -10.51 -39.34 -12.57
CA ILE A 97 -10.26 -38.77 -11.24
C ILE A 97 -11.18 -39.40 -10.18
N GLN A 98 -12.44 -39.66 -10.52
CA GLN A 98 -13.44 -40.20 -9.59
C GLN A 98 -13.27 -41.71 -9.33
N THR A 99 -12.89 -42.48 -10.36
CA THR A 99 -12.75 -43.94 -10.26
C THR A 99 -11.56 -44.33 -9.35
N SER A 100 -11.75 -45.36 -8.51
CA SER A 100 -10.70 -45.90 -7.61
C SER A 100 -9.92 -47.07 -8.20
N GLU A 101 -10.35 -47.58 -9.36
CA GLU A 101 -9.79 -48.77 -10.01
C GLU A 101 -8.44 -48.51 -10.69
N THR A 102 -8.11 -47.25 -11.00
CA THR A 102 -6.87 -46.87 -11.68
C THR A 102 -5.85 -46.33 -10.70
N ASN A 103 -4.57 -46.66 -10.93
CA ASN A 103 -3.47 -46.04 -10.20
C ASN A 103 -3.27 -44.60 -10.68
N LYS A 104 -3.34 -43.64 -9.76
CA LYS A 104 -3.25 -42.18 -10.03
C LYS A 104 -1.85 -41.62 -9.80
N THR A 105 -0.87 -42.47 -9.45
CA THR A 105 0.51 -42.06 -9.21
C THR A 105 1.10 -41.55 -10.53
N CYS A 106 1.57 -40.31 -10.51
CA CYS A 106 2.20 -39.69 -11.66
C CYS A 106 3.60 -39.23 -11.31
N THR A 107 4.58 -39.82 -11.98
CA THR A 107 5.99 -39.43 -11.83
C THR A 107 6.39 -38.61 -13.04
N ARG A 108 6.85 -37.38 -12.80
CA ARG A 108 7.34 -36.47 -13.84
C ARG A 108 8.82 -36.24 -13.64
N THR A 109 9.56 -36.31 -14.74
CA THR A 109 10.98 -35.95 -14.78
C THR A 109 11.09 -34.71 -15.64
N PHE A 110 11.63 -33.64 -15.07
CA PHE A 110 11.89 -32.40 -15.79
C PHE A 110 13.37 -32.05 -15.65
N ASN A 111 13.88 -31.31 -16.63
CA ASN A 111 15.27 -30.89 -16.65
C ASN A 111 15.41 -29.51 -15.98
N VAL A 112 16.45 -29.35 -15.17
CA VAL A 112 16.77 -28.10 -14.48
C VAL A 112 17.91 -27.41 -15.26
N PRO A 113 17.61 -26.42 -16.12
CA PRO A 113 18.57 -25.91 -17.10
C PRO A 113 19.69 -25.07 -16.48
N LYS A 114 19.50 -24.58 -15.26
CA LYS A 114 20.44 -23.70 -14.55
C LYS A 114 20.55 -24.13 -13.09
N HIS A 115 21.72 -23.98 -12.51
CA HIS A 115 21.94 -24.27 -11.10
C HIS A 115 21.05 -23.40 -10.19
N MET A 116 20.18 -24.04 -9.40
CA MET A 116 19.33 -23.36 -8.42
C MET A 116 20.09 -23.20 -7.10
N LYS A 117 20.40 -21.96 -6.72
CA LYS A 117 21.03 -21.69 -5.43
C LYS A 117 20.01 -21.87 -4.30
N SER A 118 20.41 -22.56 -3.23
CA SER A 118 19.58 -22.75 -2.03
C SER A 118 19.13 -21.42 -1.40
N PRO A 119 17.92 -21.34 -0.81
CA PRO A 119 16.90 -22.39 -0.67
C PRO A 119 16.00 -22.55 -1.91
N VAL A 120 15.52 -23.79 -2.14
CA VAL A 120 14.58 -24.12 -3.21
C VAL A 120 13.18 -24.27 -2.63
N PHE A 121 12.19 -23.65 -3.27
CA PHE A 121 10.78 -23.72 -2.88
C PHE A 121 9.97 -24.47 -3.94
N ILE A 122 8.94 -25.20 -3.48
CA ILE A 122 8.03 -25.94 -4.35
C ILE A 122 6.62 -25.42 -4.07
N TYR A 123 5.94 -25.00 -5.14
CA TYR A 123 4.57 -24.51 -5.09
C TYR A 123 3.69 -25.33 -6.02
N TYR A 124 2.40 -25.40 -5.69
CA TYR A 124 1.37 -25.92 -6.58
C TYR A 124 0.47 -24.76 -7.01
N GLU A 125 0.05 -24.75 -8.26
CA GLU A 125 -0.82 -23.73 -8.83
C GLU A 125 -2.20 -24.33 -9.12
N LEU A 126 -3.26 -23.60 -8.76
CA LEU A 126 -4.64 -24.00 -8.99
C LEU A 126 -5.34 -22.96 -9.85
N ASP A 127 -5.65 -23.35 -11.09
CA ASP A 127 -6.44 -22.52 -12.00
C ASP A 127 -7.94 -22.68 -11.77
N ASN A 128 -8.70 -21.64 -12.13
CA ASN A 128 -10.17 -21.61 -12.06
C ASN A 128 -10.75 -21.94 -10.68
N TYR A 129 -10.02 -21.61 -9.61
CA TYR A 129 -10.44 -21.83 -8.23
C TYR A 129 -10.74 -20.49 -7.52
N HIS A 130 -12.02 -20.18 -7.32
CA HIS A 130 -12.48 -18.89 -6.78
C HIS A 130 -12.46 -18.86 -5.24
N GLN A 131 -11.27 -18.71 -4.65
CA GLN A 131 -11.11 -18.59 -3.19
C GLN A 131 -11.76 -17.33 -2.62
N ASN A 132 -11.73 -16.23 -3.37
CA ASN A 132 -12.18 -14.92 -2.91
C ASN A 132 -13.70 -14.71 -3.01
N HIS A 133 -14.48 -15.80 -3.14
CA HIS A 133 -15.93 -15.71 -3.21
C HIS A 133 -16.54 -15.44 -1.83
N ARG A 134 -17.04 -14.21 -1.63
CA ARG A 134 -17.82 -13.82 -0.44
C ARG A 134 -19.25 -14.38 -0.56
N ARG A 135 -19.66 -15.25 0.37
CA ARG A 135 -21.05 -15.76 0.48
C ARG A 135 -22.00 -14.72 1.07
#